data_AF-A0A2E4BE83-F1
#
_entry.id   AF-A0A2E4BE83-F1
#
_cell.length_a   1.000
_cell.length_b   1.000
_cell.length_c   1.000
_cell.angle_alpha   90.00
_cell.angle_beta   90.00
_cell.angle_gamma   90.00
#
_symmetry.space_group_name_H-M   'P 1'
#
loop_
_entity.id
_entity.type
_entity.pdbx_description
1 polymer ?
#
loop_
_entity_poly.entity_id
_entity_poly.type
_entity_poly.pdbx_seq_one_letter_code
_entity_poly.pdbx_strand_id
1 'polypeptide(L)' 'MNCIFSEPQFNPKIISTIAQDTSIQTGVFDPLGANIESDKDLYFKLINNLAAELKDC' A
#
# COMPACT_ATOMS: atom_id res chain seq x y z
N MET A 1 15.26 -6.30 -3.74
CA MET A 1 14.44 -6.08 -2.53
C MET A 1 13.07 -6.61 -2.87
N ASN A 2 12.57 -7.57 -2.09
CA ASN A 2 11.24 -8.13 -2.29
C ASN A 2 10.32 -7.35 -1.36
N CYS A 3 9.17 -6.93 -1.86
CA CYS A 3 8.21 -6.13 -1.12
C CYS A 3 6.83 -6.76 -1.18
N ILE A 4 6.14 -6.71 -0.04
CA ILE A 4 4.78 -7.22 0.08
C ILE A 4 3.87 -6.02 0.33
N PHE A 5 2.99 -5.78 -0.63
CA PHE A 5 1.95 -4.77 -0.51
C PHE A 5 0.70 -5.39 0.07
N SER A 6 0.13 -4.77 1.11
CA SER A 6 -1.19 -5.12 1.62
C SER A 6 -2.19 -4.05 1.27
N GLU A 7 -3.32 -4.43 0.70
CA GLU A 7 -4.42 -3.49 0.55
C GLU A 7 -5.18 -3.35 1.88
N PRO A 8 -5.68 -2.15 2.24
CA PRO A 8 -6.42 -1.92 3.48
C PRO A 8 -7.66 -2.83 3.65
N GLN A 9 -8.22 -3.27 2.52
CA GLN A 9 -9.37 -4.18 2.45
C GLN A 9 -9.01 -5.63 2.80
N PHE A 10 -7.73 -5.99 2.85
CA PHE A 10 -7.27 -7.34 3.15
C PHE A 10 -6.99 -7.53 4.64
N ASN A 11 -7.17 -8.78 5.10
CA ASN A 11 -7.04 -9.12 6.50
C ASN A 11 -5.57 -8.94 6.97
N PRO A 12 -5.29 -8.03 7.94
CA PRO A 12 -3.93 -7.72 8.38
C PRO A 12 -3.19 -8.93 9.00
N LYS A 13 -3.91 -9.96 9.45
CA LYS A 13 -3.30 -11.18 10.01
C LYS A 13 -2.54 -12.01 8.96
N ILE A 14 -2.99 -12.00 7.71
CA ILE A 14 -2.35 -12.76 6.63
C ILE A 14 -1.01 -12.12 6.28
N ILE A 15 -1.01 -10.80 6.12
CA ILE A 15 0.17 -10.03 5.74
C ILE A 15 1.24 -10.07 6.83
N SER A 16 0.85 -9.89 8.09
CA SER A 16 1.78 -9.96 9.23
C SER A 16 2.47 -11.32 9.35
N THR A 17 1.78 -12.42 9.06
CA THR A 17 2.36 -13.77 9.08
C THR A 17 3.40 -13.93 7.98
N ILE A 18 3.08 -13.52 6.74
CA ILE A 18 4.01 -13.63 5.61
C ILE A 18 5.22 -12.69 5.80
N ALA A 19 5.01 -11.49 6.32
CA ALA A 19 6.07 -10.51 6.58
C ALA A 19 7.03 -10.96 7.69
N GLN A 20 6.52 -11.56 8.77
CA GLN A 20 7.34 -12.15 9.83
C GLN A 20 8.22 -13.27 9.30
N ASP A 21 7.71 -14.14 8.43
CA ASP A 21 8.46 -15.26 7.89
C ASP A 21 9.48 -14.86 6.82
N THR A 22 9.31 -13.69 6.16
CA THR A 22 10.12 -13.33 4.99
C THR A 22 11.11 -12.17 5.19
N SER A 23 11.12 -11.48 6.34
CA SER A 23 11.98 -10.29 6.56
C SER A 23 11.89 -9.24 5.42
N ILE A 24 10.74 -9.20 4.76
CA ILE A 24 10.43 -8.33 3.62
C ILE A 24 9.77 -7.05 4.14
N GLN A 25 10.10 -5.90 3.55
CA GLN A 25 9.38 -4.65 3.82
C GLN A 25 7.92 -4.76 3.39
N THR A 26 7.02 -4.30 4.25
CA THR A 26 5.59 -4.26 3.99
C THR A 26 5.12 -2.83 3.82
N GLY A 27 4.45 -2.55 2.69
CA GLY A 27 3.73 -1.30 2.45
C GLY A 27 2.23 -1.54 2.43
N VAL A 28 1.44 -0.51 2.77
CA VAL A 28 0.01 -0.51 2.45
C VAL A 28 -0.12 0.06 1.05
N PHE A 29 -0.85 -0.62 0.15
CA PHE A 29 -1.13 -0.14 -1.19
C PHE A 29 -2.64 0.05 -1.32
N ASP A 30 -3.10 1.30 -1.44
CA ASP A 30 -4.52 1.63 -1.47
C ASP A 30 -4.96 2.09 -2.87
N PRO A 31 -5.24 1.16 -3.80
CA PRO A 31 -5.63 1.51 -5.16
C PRO A 31 -7.03 2.12 -5.24
N LEU A 32 -7.80 2.08 -4.16
CA LEU A 32 -9.13 2.67 -4.06
C LEU A 32 -9.09 4.11 -3.53
N GLY A 33 -7.95 4.56 -3.01
CA GLY A 33 -7.83 5.87 -2.38
C GLY A 33 -8.79 6.03 -1.21
N ALA A 34 -9.04 4.97 -0.44
CA ALA A 34 -9.95 4.99 0.71
C ALA A 34 -9.55 6.04 1.76
N ASN A 35 -8.27 6.40 1.82
CA ASN A 35 -7.74 7.45 2.70
C ASN A 35 -7.53 8.82 2.03
N ILE A 36 -7.96 9.02 0.77
CA ILE A 36 -7.80 10.28 0.04
C ILE A 36 -9.10 11.08 0.09
N GLU A 37 -9.01 12.36 0.47
CA GLU A 37 -10.18 13.25 0.43
C GLU A 37 -10.69 13.43 -1.01
N SER A 38 -12.02 13.40 -1.16
CA SER A 38 -12.70 13.61 -2.43
C SER A 38 -12.59 15.05 -2.91
N ASP A 39 -11.48 15.40 -3.55
CA ASP A 39 -11.24 16.67 -4.21
C ASP A 39 -10.92 16.51 -5.71
N LYS A 40 -10.69 17.63 -6.40
CA LYS A 40 -10.36 17.64 -7.83
C LYS A 40 -9.00 17.02 -8.15
N ASP A 41 -8.12 16.95 -7.16
CA ASP A 41 -6.77 16.43 -7.29
C ASP A 41 -6.67 14.95 -6.87
N LEU A 42 -7.77 14.34 -6.43
CA LEU A 42 -7.83 12.95 -5.95
C LEU A 42 -7.13 11.98 -6.89
N TYR A 43 -7.39 12.08 -8.19
CA TYR A 43 -6.77 11.19 -9.18
C TYR A 43 -5.25 11.34 -9.22
N PHE A 44 -4.74 12.58 -9.17
CA PHE A 44 -3.30 12.84 -9.16
C PHE A 44 -2.66 12.43 -7.83
N LYS A 45 -3.34 12.66 -6.71
CA LYS A 45 -2.91 12.21 -5.38
C LYS A 45 -2.82 10.69 -5.30
N LEU A 46 -3.81 9.98 -5.86
CA LEU A 46 -3.83 8.53 -5.93
C LEU A 46 -2.62 8.00 -6.70
N ILE A 47 -2.41 8.45 -7.95
CA ILE A 47 -1.30 7.97 -8.78
C ILE A 47 0.06 8.29 -8.15
N ASN A 48 0.23 9.47 -7.55
CA ASN A 48 1.48 9.84 -6.87
C ASN A 48 1.73 8.99 -5.61
N ASN A 49 0.70 8.70 -4.82
CA ASN A 49 0.82 7.83 -3.65
C ASN A 49 1.23 6.41 -4.06
N LEU A 50 0.58 5.83 -5.07
CA LEU A 50 0.93 4.49 -5.58
C LEU A 50 2.38 4.45 -6.08
N ALA A 51 2.83 5.51 -6.77
CA ALA A 51 4.21 5.60 -7.25
C ALA A 51 5.22 5.76 -6.10
N ALA A 52 4.88 6.50 -5.04
CA ALA A 52 5.72 6.65 -3.85
C ALA A 52 5.84 5.33 -3.08
N GLU A 53 4.72 4.63 -2.86
CA GLU A 53 4.69 3.31 -2.20
C GLU A 53 5.52 2.27 -2.96
N LEU A 54 5.50 2.30 -4.30
CA LEU A 54 6.36 1.45 -5.13
C LEU A 54 7.84 1.84 -5.07
N LYS A 55 8.15 3.12 -4.91
CA LYS A 55 9.52 3.64 -4.87
C LYS A 55 10.20 3.36 -3.53
N ASP A 56 9.45 3.42 -2.44
CA ASP A 56 10.00 3.33 -1.07
C ASP A 56 10.41 1.89 -0.65
N CYS A 57 10.40 0.91 -1.57
CA CYS A 57 10.42 -0.52 -1.24
C CYS A 57 11.67 -1.36 -1.68
#